data_AF-A0A0B1TCB4-F1
#
_entry.id   AF-A0A0B1TCB4-F1
#
_cell.length_a   1.000
_cell.length_b   1.000
_cell.length_c   1.000
_cell.angle_alpha   90.00
_cell.angle_beta   90.00
_cell.angle_gamma   90.00
#
_symmetry.space_group_name_H-M   'P 1'
#
loop_
_entity.id
_entity.type
_entity.pdbx_description
1 polymer ?
#
loop_
_entity_poly.entity_id
_entity_poly.type
_entity_poly.pdbx_seq_one_letter_code
_entity_poly.pdbx_strand_id
1 'polypeptide(L)'
;MTVLPLERASLVLEAVPSAADVERIRRFTAAHSNTQWTEAEQFVIDLAGIERAEEKLQVMVHTSTFDDSMNTINEQLDAYLNAAKLVQESEQLRLIVQAILALLNHLNGSTMQEKVVGGFCTSQLSEVCSAPIAGGSSVLQTVSAFIRDRAPYATDVDDLVEPLTTAAKTPFLSIYGSLLQLDEGNQRVQFELEQLDFEHPVLAVRLGEMRRRLEEWPKAFELEQLDFEHPVLAVRLGEMRRRLEEMAEKLVRVKDQLLAMLSYMGEALPRTESEFHPEVYLSKLCGFLTSLHLHNELDVEVEN
;
A
#
# COMPACT_ATOMS: atom_id res chain seq x y z
N MET A 1 -34.79 -1.40 -10.39
CA MET A 1 -33.70 -0.59 -9.80
C MET A 1 -32.38 -1.06 -10.40
N THR A 2 -31.76 -0.30 -11.29
CA THR A 2 -30.46 -0.64 -11.90
C THR A 2 -29.45 0.44 -11.51
N VAL A 3 -28.62 0.09 -10.53
CA VAL A 3 -27.47 0.89 -10.08
C VAL A 3 -26.37 0.76 -11.13
N LEU A 4 -25.63 1.84 -11.40
CA LEU A 4 -24.45 1.81 -12.26
C LEU A 4 -23.36 0.98 -11.54
N PRO A 5 -22.95 -0.19 -12.06
CA PRO A 5 -21.86 -0.97 -11.47
C PRO A 5 -20.58 -0.14 -11.38
N LEU A 6 -19.78 -0.35 -10.34
CA LEU A 6 -18.53 0.40 -10.09
C LEU A 6 -17.62 0.45 -11.33
N GLU A 7 -17.39 -0.67 -11.98
CA GLU A 7 -16.57 -0.74 -13.21
C GLU A 7 -17.10 0.20 -14.30
N ARG A 8 -18.42 0.30 -14.43
CA ARG A 8 -19.04 1.23 -15.37
C ARG A 8 -18.96 2.67 -14.87
N ALA A 9 -19.06 2.92 -13.56
CA ALA A 9 -18.88 4.26 -12.99
C ALA A 9 -17.48 4.81 -13.24
N SER A 10 -16.44 3.99 -13.07
CA SER A 10 -15.06 4.37 -13.38
C SER A 10 -14.85 4.65 -14.86
N LEU A 11 -15.39 3.81 -15.75
CA LEU A 11 -15.33 4.04 -17.20
C LEU A 11 -16.09 5.30 -17.63
N VAL A 12 -17.23 5.58 -17.00
CA VAL A 12 -18.01 6.80 -17.27
C VAL A 12 -17.29 8.03 -16.74
N LEU A 13 -16.58 7.93 -15.62
CA LEU A 13 -15.75 9.01 -15.10
C LEU A 13 -14.62 9.39 -16.06
N GLU A 14 -13.99 8.42 -16.74
CA GLU A 14 -12.98 8.69 -17.76
C GLU A 14 -13.55 9.42 -19.00
N ALA A 15 -14.84 9.19 -19.30
CA ALA A 15 -15.53 9.79 -20.43
C ALA A 15 -16.28 11.08 -20.08
N VAL A 16 -16.28 11.51 -18.82
CA VAL A 16 -17.07 12.66 -18.37
C VAL A 16 -16.46 13.96 -18.92
N PRO A 17 -17.26 14.82 -19.58
CA PRO A 17 -16.75 16.10 -20.06
C PRO A 17 -16.48 17.04 -18.86
N SER A 18 -15.35 17.73 -18.90
CA SER A 18 -15.02 18.74 -17.89
C SER A 18 -16.03 19.89 -17.89
N ALA A 19 -16.09 20.69 -16.82
CA ALA A 19 -16.97 21.86 -16.75
C ALA A 19 -16.82 22.81 -17.97
N ALA A 20 -15.59 22.97 -18.50
CA ALA A 20 -15.32 23.79 -19.68
C ALA A 20 -15.83 23.13 -20.98
N ASP A 21 -15.81 21.80 -21.05
CA ASP A 21 -16.32 21.04 -22.19
C ASP A 21 -17.85 20.97 -22.17
N VAL A 22 -18.47 20.84 -20.99
CA VAL A 22 -19.93 20.87 -20.82
C VAL A 22 -20.54 22.13 -21.42
N GLU A 23 -19.97 23.29 -21.16
CA GLU A 23 -20.45 24.56 -21.72
C GLU A 23 -20.29 24.61 -23.25
N ARG A 24 -19.18 24.09 -23.78
CA ARG A 24 -18.96 23.98 -25.23
C ARG A 24 -19.97 23.04 -25.88
N ILE A 25 -20.20 21.87 -25.29
CA ILE A 25 -21.16 20.87 -25.75
C ILE A 25 -22.58 21.46 -25.74
N ARG A 26 -22.97 22.18 -24.68
CA ARG A 26 -24.29 22.83 -24.59
C ARG A 26 -24.49 23.90 -25.67
N ARG A 27 -23.51 24.76 -25.91
CA ARG A 27 -23.59 25.77 -26.99
C ARG A 27 -23.65 25.13 -28.36
N PHE A 28 -22.85 24.10 -28.59
CA PHE A 28 -22.77 23.43 -29.87
C PHE A 28 -24.06 22.66 -30.20
N THR A 29 -24.60 21.92 -29.25
CA THR A 29 -25.87 21.19 -29.40
C THR A 29 -27.06 22.13 -29.57
N ALA A 30 -27.09 23.27 -28.85
CA ALA A 30 -28.12 24.29 -29.02
C ALA A 30 -28.10 24.94 -30.42
N ALA A 31 -26.91 25.14 -31.00
CA ALA A 31 -26.75 25.69 -32.35
C ALA A 31 -27.09 24.68 -33.47
N HIS A 32 -27.12 23.38 -33.16
CA HIS A 32 -27.31 22.29 -34.11
C HIS A 32 -28.48 21.38 -33.72
N SER A 33 -29.63 21.98 -33.38
CA SER A 33 -30.80 21.28 -32.84
C SER A 33 -31.41 20.21 -33.76
N ASN A 34 -31.09 20.23 -35.05
CA ASN A 34 -31.63 19.32 -36.07
C ASN A 34 -30.62 18.25 -36.52
N THR A 35 -29.46 18.16 -35.87
CA THR A 35 -28.42 17.17 -36.18
C THR A 35 -28.77 15.82 -35.54
N GLN A 36 -28.56 14.73 -36.29
CA GLN A 36 -28.60 13.38 -35.73
C GLN A 36 -27.20 13.04 -35.19
N TRP A 37 -27.13 12.80 -33.87
CA TRP A 37 -25.91 12.37 -33.20
C TRP A 37 -25.75 10.85 -33.25
N THR A 38 -24.51 10.39 -33.26
CA THR A 38 -24.20 8.97 -33.02
C THR A 38 -24.50 8.60 -31.57
N GLU A 39 -24.59 7.30 -31.27
CA GLU A 39 -24.86 6.82 -29.90
C GLU A 39 -23.80 7.31 -28.89
N ALA A 40 -22.52 7.33 -29.29
CA ALA A 40 -21.43 7.83 -28.45
C ALA A 40 -21.51 9.35 -28.22
N GLU A 41 -21.83 10.13 -29.25
CA GLU A 41 -22.02 11.58 -29.12
C GLU A 41 -23.23 11.90 -28.24
N GLN A 42 -24.34 11.19 -28.44
CA GLN A 42 -25.55 11.35 -27.63
C GLN A 42 -25.28 11.02 -26.16
N PHE A 43 -24.48 9.98 -25.87
CA PHE A 43 -24.06 9.63 -24.52
C PHE A 43 -23.30 10.78 -23.83
N VAL A 44 -22.33 11.39 -24.51
CA VAL A 44 -21.56 12.53 -23.96
C VAL A 44 -22.45 13.77 -23.78
N ILE A 45 -23.39 14.02 -24.69
CA ILE A 45 -24.37 15.10 -24.59
C ILE A 45 -25.28 14.89 -23.37
N ASP A 46 -25.80 13.68 -23.18
CA ASP A 46 -26.65 13.32 -22.05
C ASP A 46 -25.88 13.49 -20.73
N LEU A 47 -24.62 13.08 -20.70
CA LEU A 47 -23.72 13.23 -19.55
C LEU A 47 -23.44 14.71 -19.23
N ALA A 48 -23.23 15.56 -20.24
CA ALA A 48 -23.12 17.02 -20.08
C ALA A 48 -24.43 17.71 -19.62
N GLY A 49 -25.57 17.02 -19.82
CA GLY A 49 -26.86 17.44 -19.30
C GLY A 49 -27.02 17.24 -17.79
N ILE A 50 -26.21 16.36 -17.18
CA ILE A 50 -26.21 16.10 -15.75
C ILE A 50 -25.42 17.19 -15.03
N GLU A 51 -26.06 17.85 -14.08
CA GLU A 51 -25.42 18.86 -13.25
C GLU A 51 -24.36 18.21 -12.34
N ARG A 52 -23.13 18.71 -12.45
CA ARG A 52 -21.96 18.27 -11.65
C ARG A 52 -21.74 16.75 -11.76
N ALA A 53 -21.92 16.22 -12.98
CA ALA A 53 -21.78 14.80 -13.28
C ALA A 53 -20.41 14.24 -12.85
N GLU A 54 -19.33 14.97 -13.14
CA GLU A 54 -17.96 14.60 -12.78
C GLU A 54 -17.81 14.42 -11.26
N GLU A 55 -18.20 15.42 -10.47
CA GLU A 55 -18.12 15.38 -9.00
C GLU A 55 -18.95 14.23 -8.42
N LYS A 56 -20.17 14.03 -8.92
CA LYS A 56 -21.05 12.94 -8.48
C LYS A 56 -20.44 11.57 -8.78
N LEU A 57 -19.88 11.39 -9.97
CA LEU A 57 -19.21 10.14 -10.35
C LEU A 57 -17.96 9.89 -9.49
N GLN A 58 -17.17 10.93 -9.20
CA GLN A 58 -16.03 10.82 -8.30
C GLN A 58 -16.46 10.40 -6.89
N VAL A 59 -17.51 11.01 -6.34
CA VAL A 59 -18.11 10.64 -5.04
C VAL A 59 -18.61 9.19 -5.06
N MET A 60 -19.28 8.77 -6.13
CA MET A 60 -19.77 7.39 -6.30
C MET A 60 -18.61 6.38 -6.28
N VAL A 61 -17.59 6.61 -7.11
CA VAL A 61 -16.42 5.73 -7.19
C VAL A 61 -15.71 5.68 -5.84
N HIS A 62 -15.37 6.83 -5.25
CA HIS A 62 -14.69 6.90 -3.95
C HIS A 62 -15.45 6.15 -2.85
N THR A 63 -16.76 6.39 -2.71
CA THR A 63 -17.58 5.75 -1.68
C THR A 63 -17.60 4.23 -1.83
N SER A 64 -17.56 3.74 -3.07
CA SER A 64 -17.57 2.31 -3.38
C SER A 64 -16.20 1.62 -3.22
N THR A 65 -15.10 2.30 -3.53
CA THR A 65 -13.74 1.73 -3.44
C THR A 65 -13.05 1.95 -2.09
N PHE A 66 -13.66 2.74 -1.21
CA PHE A 66 -13.10 3.09 0.10
C PHE A 66 -12.78 1.86 0.95
N ASP A 67 -13.69 0.89 1.02
CA ASP A 67 -13.52 -0.30 1.85
C ASP A 67 -12.34 -1.15 1.39
N ASP A 68 -12.22 -1.38 0.08
CA ASP A 68 -11.13 -2.14 -0.52
C ASP A 68 -9.78 -1.44 -0.33
N SER A 69 -9.77 -0.11 -0.47
CA SER A 69 -8.58 0.71 -0.27
C SER A 69 -8.12 0.67 1.20
N MET A 70 -9.07 0.75 2.13
CA MET A 70 -8.79 0.63 3.57
C MET A 70 -8.28 -0.77 3.96
N ASN A 71 -8.84 -1.82 3.37
CA ASN A 71 -8.39 -3.19 3.60
C ASN A 71 -6.95 -3.38 3.08
N THR A 72 -6.66 -2.87 1.88
CA THR A 72 -5.31 -2.92 1.29
C THR A 72 -4.29 -2.20 2.17
N ILE A 73 -4.61 -0.99 2.64
CA ILE A 73 -3.75 -0.24 3.58
C ILE A 73 -3.55 -1.02 4.88
N ASN A 74 -4.62 -1.62 5.41
CA ASN A 74 -4.56 -2.39 6.65
C ASN A 74 -3.59 -3.59 6.53
N GLU A 75 -3.70 -4.35 5.45
CA GLU A 75 -2.83 -5.50 5.14
C GLU A 75 -1.36 -5.09 4.99
N GLN A 76 -1.10 -3.98 4.30
CA GLN A 76 0.26 -3.43 4.16
C GLN A 76 0.86 -3.04 5.52
N LEU A 77 0.07 -2.39 6.39
CA LEU A 77 0.51 -2.05 7.75
C LEU A 77 0.74 -3.30 8.62
N ASP A 78 -0.11 -4.32 8.50
CA ASP A 78 0.06 -5.59 9.22
C ASP A 78 1.30 -6.35 8.76
N ALA A 79 1.62 -6.32 7.46
CA ALA A 79 2.86 -6.88 6.93
C ALA A 79 4.10 -6.21 7.55
N TYR A 80 4.10 -4.87 7.67
CA TYR A 80 5.18 -4.13 8.33
C TYR A 80 5.29 -4.45 9.82
N LEU A 81 4.17 -4.52 10.55
CA LEU A 81 4.17 -4.90 11.97
C LEU A 81 4.73 -6.30 12.17
N ASN A 82 4.31 -7.26 11.32
CA ASN A 82 4.81 -8.62 11.39
C ASN A 82 6.31 -8.68 11.11
N ALA A 83 6.79 -7.99 10.07
CA ALA A 83 8.22 -7.92 9.76
C ALA A 83 9.03 -7.29 10.89
N ALA A 84 8.55 -6.19 11.49
CA ALA A 84 9.19 -5.55 12.64
C ALA A 84 9.34 -6.51 13.83
N LYS A 85 8.25 -7.21 14.16
CA LYS A 85 8.22 -8.20 15.22
C LYS A 85 9.20 -9.35 14.96
N LEU A 86 9.18 -9.92 13.76
CA LEU A 86 10.07 -11.01 13.37
C LEU A 86 11.55 -10.60 13.48
N VAL A 87 11.91 -9.39 13.03
CA VAL A 87 13.29 -8.89 13.14
C VAL A 87 13.74 -8.73 14.59
N GLN A 88 12.85 -8.30 15.49
CA GLN A 88 13.19 -8.08 16.90
C GLN A 88 13.20 -9.38 17.73
N GLU A 89 12.25 -10.27 17.47
CA GLU A 89 11.97 -11.44 18.31
C GLU A 89 12.62 -12.73 17.78
N SER A 90 13.03 -12.80 16.51
CA SER A 90 13.61 -14.03 15.93
C SER A 90 14.92 -14.43 16.61
N GLU A 91 14.89 -15.61 17.25
CA GLU A 91 16.07 -16.23 17.83
C GLU A 91 17.08 -16.65 16.76
N GLN A 92 16.59 -17.10 15.59
CA GLN A 92 17.43 -17.48 14.46
C GLN A 92 18.23 -16.27 13.94
N LEU A 93 17.56 -15.14 13.68
CA LEU A 93 18.24 -13.92 13.22
C LEU A 93 19.26 -13.44 14.25
N ARG A 94 18.89 -13.48 15.54
CA ARG A 94 19.79 -13.12 16.63
C ARG A 94 21.04 -13.99 16.66
N LEU A 95 20.89 -15.31 16.48
CA LEU A 95 22.01 -16.24 16.43
C LEU A 95 22.93 -15.96 15.23
N ILE A 96 22.36 -15.72 14.05
CA ILE A 96 23.10 -15.37 12.83
C ILE A 96 23.95 -14.11 13.07
N VAL A 97 23.33 -13.04 13.56
CA VAL A 97 24.03 -11.76 13.83
C VAL A 97 25.10 -11.93 14.91
N GLN A 98 24.84 -12.72 15.95
CA GLN A 98 25.83 -13.01 17.01
C GLN A 98 27.01 -13.83 16.49
N ALA A 99 26.77 -14.83 15.63
CA ALA A 99 27.82 -15.63 15.01
C ALA A 99 28.74 -14.75 14.15
N ILE A 100 28.16 -13.86 13.35
CA ILE A 100 28.89 -12.87 12.55
C ILE A 100 29.73 -11.97 13.45
N LEU A 101 29.14 -11.38 14.50
CA LEU A 101 29.85 -10.50 15.43
C LEU A 101 31.02 -11.21 16.12
N ALA A 102 30.82 -12.44 16.59
CA ALA A 102 31.84 -13.24 17.22
C ALA A 102 33.01 -13.54 16.27
N LEU A 103 32.70 -13.90 15.02
CA LEU A 103 33.71 -14.15 14.00
C LEU A 103 34.50 -12.88 13.66
N LEU A 104 33.83 -11.74 13.45
CA LEU A 104 34.51 -10.46 13.18
C LEU A 104 35.44 -10.05 14.32
N ASN A 105 34.99 -10.19 15.57
CA ASN A 105 35.83 -9.93 16.74
C ASN A 105 37.03 -10.89 16.82
N HIS A 106 36.85 -12.16 16.44
CA HIS A 106 37.95 -13.12 16.39
C HIS A 106 38.99 -12.77 15.31
N LEU A 107 38.54 -12.42 14.11
CA LEU A 107 39.40 -12.03 12.99
C LEU A 107 40.20 -10.77 13.30
N ASN A 108 39.54 -9.75 13.87
CA ASN A 108 40.17 -8.48 14.21
C ASN A 108 41.07 -8.58 15.46
N GLY A 109 40.83 -9.55 16.35
CA GLY A 109 41.52 -9.71 17.64
C GLY A 109 42.99 -10.14 17.57
N SER A 110 43.56 -10.38 16.39
CA SER A 110 44.98 -10.74 16.21
C SER A 110 45.91 -9.56 15.93
N THR A 111 45.37 -8.38 15.62
CA THR A 111 46.17 -7.21 15.26
C THR A 111 45.95 -6.06 16.26
N MET A 112 46.73 -6.10 17.34
CA MET A 112 47.12 -4.96 18.20
C MET A 112 45.99 -4.26 19.00
N GLN A 113 45.76 -4.68 20.24
CA GLN A 113 45.32 -3.83 21.37
C GLN A 113 43.97 -3.05 21.30
N GLU A 114 43.12 -3.18 20.28
CA GLU A 114 41.89 -2.38 20.15
C GLU A 114 40.57 -3.14 20.35
N LYS A 115 39.76 -2.60 21.28
CA LYS A 115 38.32 -2.74 21.55
C LYS A 115 37.54 -3.86 20.83
N VAL A 116 37.08 -4.84 21.62
CA VAL A 116 35.95 -5.72 21.25
C VAL A 116 34.78 -4.86 20.78
N VAL A 117 34.32 -5.09 19.57
CA VAL A 117 33.19 -4.37 19.00
C VAL A 117 31.91 -4.98 19.57
N GLY A 118 31.06 -4.14 20.17
CA GLY A 118 29.79 -4.56 20.79
C GLY A 118 28.61 -4.68 19.82
N GLY A 119 28.75 -4.23 18.57
CA GLY A 119 27.72 -4.28 17.53
C GLY A 119 28.15 -3.58 16.24
N PHE A 120 27.38 -3.78 15.17
CA PHE A 120 27.58 -3.17 13.86
C PHE A 120 26.22 -2.88 13.20
N CYS A 121 26.18 -1.97 12.21
CA CYS A 121 24.96 -1.68 11.46
C CYS A 121 24.62 -2.87 10.55
N THR A 122 23.47 -3.50 10.75
CA THR A 122 23.08 -4.70 10.01
C THR A 122 22.78 -4.44 8.54
N SER A 123 22.57 -3.19 8.13
CA SER A 123 22.49 -2.81 6.72
C SER A 123 23.79 -3.08 5.95
N GLN A 124 24.91 -3.27 6.64
CA GLN A 124 26.22 -3.62 6.07
C GLN A 124 26.51 -5.13 6.06
N LEU A 125 25.56 -5.98 6.50
CA LEU A 125 25.75 -7.44 6.61
C LEU A 125 26.35 -8.06 5.34
N SER A 126 25.79 -7.75 4.17
CA SER A 126 26.28 -8.30 2.90
C SER A 126 27.70 -7.87 2.56
N GLU A 127 28.05 -6.60 2.82
CA GLU A 127 29.39 -6.06 2.56
C GLU A 127 30.40 -6.72 3.51
N VAL A 128 30.09 -6.73 4.81
CA VAL A 128 30.94 -7.31 5.85
C VAL A 128 31.16 -8.81 5.62
N CYS A 129 30.11 -9.55 5.26
CA CYS A 129 30.19 -10.98 5.02
C CYS A 129 30.89 -11.33 3.69
N SER A 130 31.03 -10.37 2.76
CA SER A 130 31.78 -10.57 1.51
C SER A 130 33.30 -10.48 1.68
N ALA A 131 33.79 -9.97 2.82
CA ALA A 131 35.21 -9.79 3.06
C ALA A 131 35.98 -11.12 3.04
N PRO A 132 37.15 -11.19 2.37
CA PRO A 132 37.97 -12.39 2.36
C PRO A 132 38.67 -12.57 3.72
N ILE A 133 38.77 -13.82 4.16
CA ILE A 133 39.54 -14.25 5.33
C ILE A 133 40.85 -14.92 4.86
N ALA A 134 41.86 -14.92 5.74
CA ALA A 134 43.07 -15.72 5.54
C ALA A 134 42.70 -17.19 5.24
N GLY A 135 43.13 -17.70 4.08
CA GLY A 135 42.76 -19.04 3.59
C GLY A 135 41.90 -19.05 2.33
N GLY A 136 41.45 -17.89 1.84
CA GLY A 136 40.74 -17.75 0.56
C GLY A 136 39.22 -17.87 0.65
N SER A 137 38.67 -18.20 1.82
CA SER A 137 37.24 -18.21 2.10
C SER A 137 36.72 -16.83 2.49
N SER A 138 35.41 -16.58 2.37
CA SER A 138 34.77 -15.36 2.87
C SER A 138 34.24 -15.51 4.30
N VAL A 139 33.92 -14.37 4.93
CA VAL A 139 33.18 -14.33 6.20
C VAL A 139 31.85 -15.06 6.08
N LEU A 140 31.12 -14.87 4.98
CA LEU A 140 29.86 -15.56 4.71
C LEU A 140 30.02 -17.08 4.74
N GLN A 141 31.00 -17.62 4.01
CA GLN A 141 31.26 -19.07 3.96
C GLN A 141 31.59 -19.66 5.34
N THR A 142 32.39 -18.93 6.12
CA THR A 142 32.77 -19.36 7.46
C THR A 142 31.56 -19.36 8.42
N VAL A 143 30.70 -18.34 8.32
CA VAL A 143 29.47 -18.22 9.11
C VAL A 143 28.45 -19.29 8.71
N SER A 144 28.27 -19.53 7.41
CA SER A 144 27.45 -20.62 6.88
C SER A 144 27.86 -21.97 7.45
N ALA A 145 29.15 -22.32 7.37
CA ALA A 145 29.67 -23.56 7.94
C ALA A 145 29.46 -23.65 9.46
N PHE A 146 29.70 -22.54 10.19
CA PHE A 146 29.48 -22.50 11.64
C PHE A 146 28.00 -22.72 12.02
N ILE A 147 27.08 -22.07 11.31
CA ILE A 147 25.63 -22.21 11.54
C ILE A 147 25.19 -23.65 11.24
N ARG A 148 25.63 -24.22 10.12
CA ARG A 148 25.35 -25.62 9.75
C ARG A 148 25.80 -26.60 10.84
N ASP A 149 27.00 -26.42 11.38
CA ASP A 149 27.59 -27.33 12.37
C ASP A 149 27.01 -27.15 13.78
N ARG A 150 26.69 -25.91 14.18
CA ARG A 150 26.37 -25.57 15.59
C ARG A 150 24.90 -25.22 15.81
N ALA A 151 24.19 -24.78 14.79
CA ALA A 151 22.81 -24.32 14.86
C ALA A 151 22.04 -24.62 13.56
N PRO A 152 21.90 -25.90 13.16
CA PRO A 152 21.28 -26.27 11.88
C PRO A 152 19.82 -25.83 11.76
N TYR A 153 19.14 -25.58 12.88
CA TYR A 153 17.78 -25.01 12.91
C TYR A 153 17.74 -23.53 12.46
N ALA A 154 18.87 -22.81 12.44
CA ALA A 154 18.96 -21.44 11.94
C ALA A 154 19.28 -21.36 10.44
N THR A 155 19.40 -22.52 9.78
CA THR A 155 19.60 -22.63 8.32
C THR A 155 18.29 -22.41 7.55
N ASP A 156 17.18 -22.79 8.17
CA ASP A 156 15.83 -22.55 7.66
C ASP A 156 15.42 -21.12 8.00
N VAL A 157 15.43 -20.26 6.97
CA VAL A 157 15.14 -18.83 7.07
C VAL A 157 13.85 -18.47 6.33
N ASP A 158 13.11 -19.44 5.80
CA ASP A 158 11.94 -19.18 4.95
C ASP A 158 10.84 -18.44 5.72
N ASP A 159 10.64 -18.84 6.98
CA ASP A 159 9.74 -18.18 7.94
C ASP A 159 10.10 -16.71 8.22
N LEU A 160 11.33 -16.29 7.87
CA LEU A 160 11.81 -14.92 7.97
C LEU A 160 11.79 -14.22 6.60
N VAL A 161 12.25 -14.88 5.54
CA VAL A 161 12.42 -14.28 4.22
C VAL A 161 11.08 -13.92 3.58
N GLU A 162 10.08 -14.80 3.61
CA GLU A 162 8.80 -14.53 2.94
C GLU A 162 8.04 -13.33 3.56
N PRO A 163 7.85 -13.24 4.90
CA PRO A 163 7.17 -12.10 5.50
C PRO A 163 7.92 -10.78 5.31
N LEU A 164 9.24 -10.77 5.46
CA LEU A 164 10.05 -9.57 5.27
C LEU A 164 10.02 -9.11 3.80
N THR A 165 10.08 -10.05 2.86
CA THR A 165 9.97 -9.75 1.42
C THR A 165 8.60 -9.18 1.08
N THR A 166 7.54 -9.69 1.70
CA THR A 166 6.17 -9.19 1.51
C THR A 166 6.04 -7.74 1.98
N ALA A 167 6.54 -7.42 3.18
CA ALA A 167 6.56 -6.04 3.68
C ALA A 167 7.42 -5.10 2.79
N ALA A 168 8.56 -5.58 2.29
CA ALA A 168 9.47 -4.79 1.46
C ALA A 168 8.93 -4.46 0.05
N LYS A 169 7.86 -5.11 -0.43
CA LYS A 169 7.27 -4.84 -1.75
C LYS A 169 6.57 -3.48 -1.84
N THR A 170 6.08 -2.95 -0.72
CA THR A 170 5.31 -1.72 -0.68
C THR A 170 6.10 -0.62 0.01
N PRO A 171 6.46 0.49 -0.65
CA PRO A 171 7.12 1.61 0.00
C PRO A 171 6.28 2.17 1.16
N PHE A 172 6.86 2.39 2.33
CA PHE A 172 6.06 2.85 3.48
C PHE A 172 5.38 4.21 3.21
N LEU A 173 6.07 5.13 2.54
CA LEU A 173 5.54 6.45 2.20
C LEU A 173 4.37 6.40 1.20
N SER A 174 4.23 5.34 0.40
CA SER A 174 3.06 5.23 -0.49
C SER A 174 1.78 5.00 0.31
N ILE A 175 1.86 4.34 1.48
CA ILE A 175 0.71 4.12 2.37
C ILE A 175 0.18 5.46 2.89
N TYR A 176 1.08 6.39 3.26
CA TYR A 176 0.71 7.76 3.64
C TYR A 176 0.00 8.48 2.47
N GLY A 177 0.54 8.35 1.26
CA GLY A 177 -0.09 8.90 0.04
C GLY A 177 -1.49 8.35 -0.21
N SER A 178 -1.70 7.04 -0.01
CA SER A 178 -3.03 6.42 -0.15
C SER A 178 -4.02 6.91 0.90
N LEU A 179 -3.59 7.10 2.16
CA LEU A 179 -4.45 7.68 3.19
C LEU A 179 -4.83 9.14 2.88
N LEU A 180 -3.90 9.93 2.35
CA LEU A 180 -4.18 11.30 1.92
C LEU A 180 -5.20 11.35 0.78
N GLN A 181 -5.08 10.44 -0.20
CA GLN A 181 -6.06 10.33 -1.29
C GLN A 181 -7.46 9.97 -0.77
N LEU A 182 -7.55 9.10 0.25
CA LEU A 182 -8.83 8.78 0.88
C LEU A 182 -9.42 9.98 1.64
N ASP A 183 -8.58 10.79 2.31
CA ASP A 183 -9.02 12.03 2.96
C ASP A 183 -9.54 13.05 1.94
N GLU A 184 -8.81 13.29 0.86
CA GLU A 184 -9.24 14.16 -0.23
C GLU A 184 -10.58 13.69 -0.83
N GLY A 185 -10.76 12.38 -1.02
CA GLY A 185 -12.03 11.80 -1.42
C GLY A 185 -13.15 12.10 -0.41
N ASN A 186 -12.89 11.95 0.89
CA ASN A 186 -13.86 12.29 1.95
C ASN A 186 -14.21 13.79 1.98
N GLN A 187 -13.26 14.66 1.65
CA GLN A 187 -13.52 16.11 1.51
C GLN A 187 -14.42 16.40 0.30
N ARG A 188 -14.23 15.71 -0.83
CA ARG A 188 -15.11 15.82 -2.00
C ARG A 188 -16.54 15.36 -1.69
N VAL A 189 -16.70 14.25 -0.97
CA VAL A 189 -18.03 13.79 -0.51
C VAL A 189 -18.69 14.84 0.38
N GLN A 190 -17.95 15.45 1.30
CA GLN A 190 -18.49 16.53 2.14
C GLN A 190 -18.95 17.72 1.31
N PHE A 191 -18.11 18.18 0.38
CA PHE A 191 -18.46 19.29 -0.49
C PHE A 191 -19.72 18.99 -1.30
N GLU A 192 -19.85 17.77 -1.84
CA GLU A 192 -21.05 17.37 -2.57
C GLU A 192 -22.30 17.37 -1.68
N LEU A 193 -22.20 16.89 -0.43
CA LEU A 193 -23.30 16.93 0.53
C LEU A 193 -23.76 18.36 0.85
N GLU A 194 -22.82 19.29 1.04
CA GLU A 194 -23.12 20.71 1.31
C GLU A 194 -23.81 21.38 0.10
N GLN A 195 -23.48 20.95 -1.12
CA GLN A 195 -24.13 21.43 -2.33
C GLN A 195 -25.52 20.82 -2.54
N LEU A 196 -25.74 19.58 -2.06
CA LEU A 196 -27.04 18.91 -2.08
C LEU A 196 -28.00 19.43 -0.98
N ASP A 197 -27.48 20.04 0.09
CA ASP A 197 -28.28 20.72 1.13
C ASP A 197 -28.98 22.01 0.63
N PHE A 198 -28.72 22.44 -0.60
CA PHE A 198 -29.57 23.41 -1.29
C PHE A 198 -30.71 22.66 -2.00
N GLU A 199 -31.89 22.62 -1.37
CA GLU A 199 -33.14 22.07 -1.91
C GLU A 199 -33.24 22.18 -3.44
N HIS A 200 -32.99 21.11 -4.17
CA HIS A 200 -33.28 21.07 -5.60
C HIS A 200 -34.29 19.96 -5.93
N PRO A 201 -35.61 20.24 -5.80
CA PRO A 201 -36.69 19.33 -6.16
C PRO A 201 -36.53 18.73 -7.57
N VAL A 202 -35.85 19.44 -8.46
CA VAL A 202 -35.63 19.02 -9.85
C VAL A 202 -34.64 17.86 -9.97
N LEU A 203 -33.66 17.71 -9.06
CA LEU A 203 -32.74 16.57 -9.10
C LEU A 203 -33.43 15.28 -8.64
N ALA A 204 -34.29 15.34 -7.63
CA ALA A 204 -35.12 14.20 -7.21
C ALA A 204 -36.08 13.78 -8.34
N VAL A 205 -36.69 14.74 -9.03
CA VAL A 205 -37.57 14.48 -10.19
C VAL A 205 -36.77 13.91 -11.37
N ARG A 206 -35.61 14.49 -11.72
CA ARG A 206 -34.77 14.02 -12.84
C ARG A 206 -34.14 12.65 -12.61
N LEU A 207 -33.68 12.37 -11.38
CA LEU A 207 -33.20 11.03 -11.00
C LEU A 207 -34.37 10.02 -11.00
N GLY A 208 -35.57 10.44 -10.61
CA GLY A 208 -36.80 9.65 -10.75
C GLY A 208 -37.17 9.36 -12.22
N GLU A 209 -37.02 10.33 -13.11
CA GLU A 209 -37.28 10.17 -14.55
C GLU A 209 -36.22 9.30 -15.25
N MET A 210 -34.94 9.46 -14.89
CA MET A 210 -33.88 8.56 -15.35
C MET A 210 -34.11 7.12 -14.84
N ARG A 211 -34.52 6.96 -13.57
CA ARG A 211 -34.90 5.66 -12.99
C ARG A 211 -36.02 4.98 -13.78
N ARG A 212 -37.08 5.72 -14.13
CA ARG A 212 -38.20 5.22 -14.94
C ARG A 212 -37.75 4.75 -16.34
N ARG A 213 -36.81 5.48 -16.97
CA ARG A 213 -36.26 5.13 -18.29
C ARG A 213 -35.33 3.92 -18.25
N LEU A 214 -34.64 3.70 -17.12
CA LEU A 214 -33.76 2.55 -16.88
C LEU A 214 -34.54 1.26 -16.51
N GLU A 215 -35.76 1.38 -15.99
CA GLU A 215 -36.68 0.25 -15.72
C GLU A 215 -37.24 -0.42 -16.98
N GLU A 216 -37.24 0.28 -18.13
CA GLU A 216 -37.75 -0.24 -19.40
C GLU A 216 -36.75 -1.19 -20.13
N TRP A 217 -35.56 -1.44 -19.55
CA TRP A 217 -34.53 -2.31 -20.14
C TRP A 217 -34.64 -3.78 -19.65
N PRO A 218 -34.72 -4.79 -20.53
CA PRO A 218 -34.99 -6.16 -20.12
C PRO A 218 -33.74 -6.86 -19.59
N LYS A 219 -33.87 -7.44 -18.38
CA LYS A 219 -32.93 -8.27 -17.59
C LYS A 219 -32.23 -7.53 -16.43
N ALA A 220 -32.99 -7.20 -15.38
CA ALA A 220 -32.42 -6.82 -14.09
C ALA A 220 -32.22 -8.08 -13.24
N PHE A 221 -30.94 -8.44 -13.09
CA PHE A 221 -30.41 -9.39 -12.11
C PHE A 221 -30.45 -8.74 -10.72
N GLU A 222 -30.58 -9.55 -9.66
CA GLU A 222 -30.55 -9.13 -8.26
C GLU A 222 -29.28 -8.31 -7.95
N LEU A 223 -29.40 -7.23 -7.14
CA LEU A 223 -28.39 -6.71 -6.20
C LEU A 223 -28.90 -5.43 -5.50
N GLU A 224 -28.84 -5.45 -4.16
CA GLU A 224 -29.03 -4.31 -3.25
C GLU A 224 -27.71 -3.50 -3.10
N GLN A 225 -27.85 -2.30 -2.50
CA GLN A 225 -26.81 -1.46 -1.88
C GLN A 225 -26.14 -0.38 -2.75
N LEU A 226 -26.80 0.78 -2.86
CA LEU A 226 -26.22 2.14 -2.76
C LEU A 226 -27.37 3.15 -2.97
N ASP A 227 -28.19 3.37 -1.94
CA ASP A 227 -29.11 4.51 -1.92
C ASP A 227 -28.30 5.78 -1.62
N PHE A 228 -28.08 6.61 -2.64
CA PHE A 228 -27.48 7.94 -2.52
C PHE A 228 -28.50 8.97 -1.97
N GLU A 229 -29.31 8.59 -0.99
CA GLU A 229 -30.09 9.56 -0.24
C GLU A 229 -29.15 10.38 0.65
N HIS A 230 -29.32 11.70 0.69
CA HIS A 230 -28.47 12.63 1.44
C HIS A 230 -28.19 12.18 2.90
N PRO A 231 -29.17 11.67 3.66
CA PRO A 231 -28.92 11.17 5.02
C PRO A 231 -28.04 9.92 5.06
N VAL A 232 -28.18 9.02 4.08
CA VAL A 232 -27.42 7.77 4.00
C VAL A 232 -25.95 8.06 3.66
N LEU A 233 -25.71 8.97 2.71
CA LEU A 233 -24.35 9.38 2.33
C LEU A 233 -23.66 10.17 3.45
N ALA A 234 -24.39 11.01 4.21
CA ALA A 234 -23.84 11.71 5.36
C ALA A 234 -23.42 10.76 6.49
N VAL A 235 -24.24 9.76 6.81
CA VAL A 235 -23.89 8.71 7.79
C VAL A 235 -22.69 7.91 7.31
N ARG A 236 -22.66 7.54 6.03
CA ARG A 236 -21.54 6.81 5.43
C ARG A 236 -20.24 7.62 5.47
N LEU A 237 -20.27 8.91 5.17
CA LEU A 237 -19.11 9.81 5.28
C LEU A 237 -18.58 9.87 6.72
N GLY A 238 -19.46 9.97 7.72
CA GLY A 238 -19.07 9.96 9.13
C GLY A 238 -18.28 8.70 9.51
N GLU A 239 -18.76 7.54 9.05
CA GLU A 239 -18.08 6.26 9.28
C GLU A 239 -16.74 6.16 8.53
N MET A 240 -16.68 6.63 7.27
CA MET A 240 -15.45 6.66 6.48
C MET A 240 -14.37 7.53 7.15
N ARG A 241 -14.74 8.69 7.72
CA ARG A 241 -13.81 9.56 8.47
C ARG A 241 -13.27 8.90 9.72
N ARG A 242 -14.16 8.33 10.54
CA ARG A 242 -13.78 7.61 11.76
C ARG A 242 -12.78 6.50 11.45
N ARG A 243 -13.05 5.69 10.43
CA ARG A 243 -12.14 4.61 10.02
C ARG A 243 -10.80 5.13 9.49
N LEU A 244 -10.81 6.24 8.76
CA LEU A 244 -9.58 6.86 8.26
C LEU A 244 -8.69 7.37 9.40
N GLU A 245 -9.29 8.01 10.42
CA GLU A 245 -8.61 8.44 11.64
C GLU A 245 -7.98 7.25 12.39
N GLU A 246 -8.74 6.17 12.58
CA GLU A 246 -8.22 4.93 13.21
C GLU A 246 -7.04 4.33 12.44
N MET A 247 -7.08 4.37 11.10
CA MET A 247 -6.00 3.88 10.26
C MET A 247 -4.76 4.79 10.30
N ALA A 248 -4.96 6.11 10.38
CA ALA A 248 -3.88 7.07 10.58
C ALA A 248 -3.19 6.86 11.94
N GLU A 249 -3.94 6.60 13.00
CA GLU A 249 -3.35 6.20 14.30
C GLU A 249 -2.56 4.90 14.19
N LYS A 250 -3.09 3.90 13.48
CA LYS A 250 -2.38 2.63 13.24
C LYS A 250 -1.06 2.88 12.51
N LEU A 251 -1.06 3.69 11.45
CA LEU A 251 0.14 4.08 10.69
C LEU A 251 1.22 4.66 11.62
N VAL A 252 0.86 5.57 12.51
CA VAL A 252 1.80 6.17 13.48
C VAL A 252 2.38 5.10 14.40
N ARG A 253 1.56 4.20 14.94
CA ARG A 253 2.03 3.08 15.79
C ARG A 253 2.97 2.14 15.03
N VAL A 254 2.68 1.84 13.76
CA VAL A 254 3.56 1.02 12.90
C VAL A 254 4.88 1.73 12.65
N LYS A 255 4.87 3.03 12.37
CA LYS A 255 6.08 3.85 12.21
C LYS A 255 6.96 3.77 13.46
N ASP A 256 6.38 3.92 14.65
CA ASP A 256 7.11 3.84 15.91
C ASP A 256 7.74 2.44 16.14
N GLN A 257 7.00 1.38 15.82
CA GLN A 257 7.50 0.00 15.87
C GLN A 257 8.68 -0.23 14.90
N LEU A 258 8.59 0.29 13.68
CA LEU A 258 9.66 0.20 12.68
C LEU A 258 10.90 1.01 13.09
N LEU A 259 10.73 2.18 13.70
CA LEU A 259 11.84 2.95 14.27
C LEU A 259 12.51 2.19 15.43
N ALA A 260 11.72 1.55 16.30
CA ALA A 260 12.25 0.69 17.35
C ALA A 260 13.00 -0.53 16.78
N MET A 261 12.51 -1.13 15.68
CA MET A 261 13.20 -2.20 14.95
C MET A 261 14.55 -1.73 14.40
N LEU A 262 14.58 -0.60 13.70
CA LEU A 262 15.82 -0.03 13.14
C LEU A 262 16.83 0.27 14.25
N SER A 263 16.38 0.90 15.34
CA SER A 263 17.23 1.18 16.50
C SER A 263 17.77 -0.11 17.15
N TYR A 264 16.93 -1.16 17.27
CA TYR A 264 17.33 -2.46 17.81
C TYR A 264 18.44 -3.10 16.96
N MET A 265 18.37 -2.92 15.64
CA MET A 265 19.34 -3.44 14.68
C MET A 265 20.58 -2.53 14.52
N GLY A 266 20.70 -1.47 15.33
CA GLY A 266 21.84 -0.57 15.32
C GLY A 266 21.87 0.41 14.14
N GLU A 267 20.77 0.54 13.40
CA GLU A 267 20.67 1.46 12.27
C GLU A 267 20.53 2.91 12.73
N ALA A 268 21.04 3.82 11.91
CA ALA A 268 20.80 5.24 12.12
C ALA A 268 19.32 5.56 11.85
N LEU A 269 18.66 6.19 12.83
CA LEU A 269 17.28 6.61 12.65
C LEU A 269 17.21 7.76 11.63
N PRO A 270 16.20 7.75 10.73
CA PRO A 270 16.01 8.81 9.75
C PRO A 270 15.78 10.15 10.46
N ARG A 271 16.34 11.23 9.90
CA ARG A 271 16.20 12.57 10.48
C ARG A 271 14.93 13.26 10.01
N THR A 272 14.42 12.86 8.85
CA THR A 272 13.21 13.38 8.23
C THR A 272 12.31 12.26 7.75
N GLU A 273 11.03 12.56 7.53
CA GLU A 273 10.08 11.57 7.01
C GLU A 273 10.42 11.09 5.60
N SER A 274 11.02 11.96 4.78
CA SER A 274 11.47 11.62 3.42
C SER A 274 12.64 10.64 3.38
N GLU A 275 13.35 10.45 4.50
CA GLU A 275 14.43 9.48 4.62
C GLU A 275 13.94 8.14 5.16
N PHE A 276 12.66 8.04 5.58
CA PHE A 276 12.12 6.85 6.21
C PHE A 276 11.70 5.80 5.16
N HIS A 277 12.66 4.95 4.81
CA HIS A 277 12.50 3.85 3.85
C HIS A 277 12.78 2.48 4.48
N PRO A 278 11.93 2.00 5.41
CA PRO A 278 12.10 0.71 6.05
C PRO A 278 12.09 -0.46 5.05
N GLU A 279 11.37 -0.35 3.93
CA GLU A 279 11.36 -1.35 2.85
C GLU A 279 12.75 -1.63 2.28
N VAL A 280 13.61 -0.62 2.20
CA VAL A 280 14.97 -0.76 1.67
C VAL A 280 15.83 -1.56 2.65
N TYR A 281 15.67 -1.31 3.95
CA TYR A 281 16.34 -2.08 4.98
C TYR A 281 15.90 -3.55 4.97
N LEU A 282 14.58 -3.80 4.95
CA LEU A 282 14.02 -5.15 4.92
C LEU A 282 14.48 -5.92 3.67
N SER A 283 14.49 -5.27 2.50
CA SER A 283 14.98 -5.85 1.25
C SER A 283 16.46 -6.27 1.32
N LYS A 284 17.33 -5.42 1.89
CA LYS A 284 18.74 -5.76 2.10
C LYS A 284 18.89 -6.95 3.05
N LEU A 285 18.13 -6.97 4.14
CA LEU A 285 18.16 -8.07 5.10
C LEU A 285 17.71 -9.39 4.47
N CYS A 286 16.62 -9.38 3.69
CA CYS A 286 16.20 -10.54 2.91
C CYS A 286 17.29 -11.03 1.96
N GLY A 287 17.87 -10.12 1.16
CA GLY A 287 18.93 -10.49 0.21
C GLY A 287 20.13 -11.14 0.89
N PHE A 288 20.49 -10.68 2.10
CA PHE A 288 21.51 -11.32 2.91
C PHE A 288 21.10 -12.73 3.37
N LEU A 289 19.91 -12.88 3.94
CA LEU A 289 19.41 -14.16 4.46
C LEU A 289 19.28 -15.21 3.35
N THR A 290 18.77 -14.84 2.18
CA THR A 290 18.70 -15.71 1.00
C THR A 290 20.09 -16.12 0.53
N SER A 291 21.06 -15.20 0.53
CA SER A 291 22.45 -15.51 0.17
C SER A 291 23.09 -16.49 1.15
N LEU A 292 22.81 -16.34 2.44
CA LEU A 292 23.29 -17.24 3.50
C LEU A 292 22.69 -18.65 3.34
N HIS A 293 21.38 -18.74 3.05
CA HIS A 293 20.68 -20.01 2.82
C HIS A 293 21.23 -20.75 1.60
N LEU A 294 21.38 -20.06 0.46
CA LEU A 294 21.89 -20.67 -0.77
C LEU A 294 23.31 -21.25 -0.61
N HIS A 295 24.18 -20.60 0.16
CA HIS A 295 25.51 -21.13 0.46
C HIS A 295 25.46 -22.39 1.33
N ASN A 296 24.46 -22.50 2.21
CA ASN A 296 24.30 -23.71 3.02
C ASN A 296 23.83 -24.91 2.18
N GLU A 297 23.03 -24.69 1.13
CA GLU A 297 22.59 -25.76 0.22
C GLU A 297 23.71 -26.22 -0.73
N LEU A 298 24.46 -25.28 -1.33
CA LEU A 298 25.51 -25.60 -2.31
C LEU A 298 26.67 -26.41 -1.72
N ASP A 299 27.02 -26.17 -0.46
CA ASP A 299 28.05 -26.97 0.23
C ASP A 299 27.60 -28.43 0.47
N VAL A 300 26.30 -28.65 0.69
CA VAL A 300 25.73 -30.00 0.94
C VAL A 300 25.70 -30.84 -0.34
N GLU A 301 25.59 -30.22 -1.52
CA GLU A 301 25.67 -30.92 -2.81
C GLU A 301 27.11 -31.31 -3.20
N VAL A 302 28.12 -30.66 -2.65
CA VAL A 302 29.54 -30.96 -2.94
C VAL A 302 30.11 -32.05 -2.02
N GLU A 303 29.54 -32.23 -0.83
CA GLU A 303 29.95 -33.26 0.13
C GLU A 303 29.25 -34.63 -0.03
N ASN A 304 28.21 -34.72 -0.89
CA ASN A 304 27.50 -35.97 -1.23
C ASN A 304 27.94 -36.55 -2.60
#